data_AF-A0A9D3WEA5-F1
#
_entry.id   AF-A0A9D3WEA5-F1
#
_cell.length_a   1.000
_cell.length_b   1.000
_cell.length_c   1.000
_cell.angle_alpha   90.00
_cell.angle_beta   90.00
_cell.angle_gamma   90.00
#
_symmetry.space_group_name_H-M   'P 1'
#
loop_
_entity.id
_entity.type
_entity.pdbx_description
1 polymer ?
#
loop_
_entity_poly.entity_id
_entity_poly.type
_entity_poly.pdbx_seq_one_letter_code
_entity_poly.pdbx_strand_id
1 'polypeptide(L)'
;MASFFFFFDTSLSLLLSSAKAIEDGDLKSADAFLQNILILADQISYLYESRMVKYFAEALVRRAYGLHPPSSYFTFPVILYRINGVIKKVIDDALMGNRRLHLIDFSIPYYNNYFEGSVLRTIPTFSGDPLLHMEKT
;
A
#
# COMPACT_ATOMS: atom_id res chain seq x y z
N MET A 1 -22.55 6.94 -17.14
CA MET A 1 -21.53 7.53 -16.24
C MET A 1 -21.93 7.47 -14.76
N ALA A 2 -23.21 7.52 -14.38
CA ALA A 2 -23.64 7.45 -12.98
C ALA A 2 -23.46 6.08 -12.29
N SER A 3 -23.43 4.97 -13.04
CA SER A 3 -23.29 3.62 -12.46
C SER A 3 -21.88 3.31 -11.94
N PHE A 4 -20.84 4.01 -12.43
CA PHE A 4 -19.45 3.69 -12.11
C PHE A 4 -19.10 3.97 -10.64
N PHE A 5 -19.45 5.16 -10.14
CA PHE A 5 -19.23 5.56 -8.75
C PHE A 5 -20.12 4.78 -7.78
N PHE A 6 -21.33 4.42 -8.23
CA PHE A 6 -22.31 3.73 -7.40
C PHE A 6 -21.81 2.37 -6.88
N PHE A 7 -21.18 1.55 -7.74
CA PHE A 7 -20.70 0.23 -7.32
C PHE A 7 -19.52 0.30 -6.34
N PHE A 8 -18.62 1.27 -6.54
CA PHE A 8 -17.48 1.46 -5.65
C PHE A 8 -17.93 1.96 -4.27
N ASP A 9 -18.74 3.01 -4.20
CA ASP A 9 -19.25 3.55 -2.93
C ASP A 9 -20.10 2.52 -2.18
N THR A 10 -20.93 1.77 -2.89
CA THR A 10 -21.72 0.68 -2.29
C THR A 10 -20.81 -0.41 -1.71
N SER A 11 -19.76 -0.79 -2.44
CA SER A 11 -18.78 -1.78 -1.95
C SER A 11 -18.05 -1.29 -0.71
N LEU A 12 -17.69 0.00 -0.64
CA LEU A 12 -17.08 0.61 0.55
C LEU A 12 -18.02 0.58 1.76
N SER A 13 -19.29 0.92 1.56
CA SER A 13 -20.31 0.86 2.62
C SER A 13 -20.50 -0.57 3.16
N LEU A 14 -20.49 -1.57 2.27
CA LEU A 14 -20.56 -2.97 2.66
C LEU A 14 -19.30 -3.44 3.37
N LEU A 15 -18.11 -2.96 2.99
CA LEU A 15 -16.86 -3.27 3.70
C LEU A 15 -16.92 -2.76 5.15
N LEU A 16 -17.40 -1.53 5.34
CA LEU A 16 -17.61 -0.97 6.68
C LEU A 16 -18.63 -1.80 7.48
N SER A 17 -19.76 -2.16 6.87
CA SER A 17 -20.80 -2.98 7.50
C SER A 17 -20.27 -4.37 7.87
N SER A 18 -19.44 -4.97 7.01
CA SER A 18 -18.77 -6.25 7.26
C SER A 18 -17.82 -6.15 8.44
N ALA A 19 -16.99 -5.11 8.49
CA ALA A 19 -16.05 -4.90 9.58
C ALA A 19 -16.79 -4.74 10.92
N LYS A 20 -17.92 -4.01 10.91
CA LYS A 20 -18.76 -3.82 12.09
C LYS A 20 -19.41 -5.13 12.55
N ALA A 21 -19.97 -5.91 11.62
CA ALA A 21 -20.55 -7.21 11.94
C ALA A 21 -19.50 -8.19 12.52
N ILE A 22 -18.27 -8.19 12.01
CA ILE A 22 -17.16 -8.98 12.57
C ILE A 22 -16.79 -8.50 13.97
N GLU A 23 -16.74 -7.18 14.21
CA GLU A 23 -16.51 -6.60 15.55
C GLU A 23 -17.58 -7.05 16.54
N ASP A 24 -18.85 -7.04 16.12
CA ASP A 24 -20.00 -7.41 16.95
C ASP A 24 -20.17 -8.94 17.08
N GLY A 25 -19.33 -9.74 16.42
CA GLY A 25 -19.37 -11.21 16.43
C GLY A 25 -20.47 -11.82 15.54
N ASP A 26 -21.18 -11.01 14.75
CA ASP A 26 -22.20 -11.46 13.80
C ASP A 26 -21.56 -11.89 12.47
N LEU A 27 -20.95 -13.08 12.50
CA LEU A 27 -20.30 -13.66 11.32
C LEU A 27 -21.28 -13.95 10.18
N LYS A 28 -22.56 -14.18 10.48
CA LYS A 28 -23.59 -14.45 9.47
C LYS A 28 -23.87 -13.22 8.63
N SER A 29 -24.05 -12.06 9.26
CA SER A 29 -24.23 -10.80 8.54
C SER A 29 -22.96 -10.40 7.81
N ALA A 30 -21.79 -10.59 8.43
CA ALA A 30 -20.50 -10.33 7.79
C ALA A 30 -20.33 -11.12 6.48
N ASP A 31 -20.59 -12.44 6.51
CA ASP A 31 -20.51 -13.29 5.32
C ASP A 31 -21.46 -12.81 4.22
N ALA A 32 -22.70 -12.45 4.57
CA ALA A 32 -23.68 -11.95 3.59
C ALA A 32 -23.19 -10.66 2.90
N PHE A 33 -22.62 -9.72 3.67
CA PHE A 33 -22.04 -8.50 3.11
C PHE A 33 -20.84 -8.80 2.22
N LEU A 34 -19.94 -9.68 2.64
CA LEU A 34 -18.74 -10.07 1.87
C LEU A 34 -19.08 -10.77 0.55
N GLN A 35 -20.14 -11.59 0.51
CA GLN A 35 -20.66 -12.18 -0.72
C GLN A 35 -21.17 -11.11 -1.70
N ASN A 36 -21.92 -10.12 -1.19
CA ASN A 36 -22.40 -8.99 -2.01
C ASN A 36 -21.23 -8.16 -2.55
N ILE A 37 -20.19 -7.94 -1.74
CA ILE A 37 -18.98 -7.23 -2.16
C ILE A 37 -18.31 -7.96 -3.33
N LEU A 38 -18.21 -9.28 -3.30
CA LEU A 38 -17.57 -10.05 -4.37
C LEU A 38 -18.24 -9.79 -5.74
N ILE A 39 -19.58 -9.81 -5.76
CA ILE A 39 -20.39 -9.58 -6.96
C ILE A 39 -20.22 -8.13 -7.45
N LEU A 40 -20.29 -7.16 -6.54
CA LEU A 40 -20.17 -5.73 -6.89
C LEU A 40 -18.76 -5.36 -7.34
N ALA A 41 -17.74 -5.98 -6.76
CA ALA A 41 -16.35 -5.70 -7.09
C ALA A 41 -16.00 -6.08 -8.54
N ASP A 42 -16.67 -7.08 -9.11
CA ASP A 42 -16.53 -7.46 -10.53
C ASP A 42 -17.21 -6.45 -11.47
N GLN A 43 -18.10 -5.60 -10.95
CA GLN A 43 -18.81 -4.57 -11.72
C GLN A 43 -18.10 -3.21 -11.68
N ILE A 44 -17.09 -3.03 -10.80
CA ILE A 44 -16.28 -1.81 -10.76
C ILE A 44 -15.37 -1.75 -12.00
N SER A 45 -15.50 -0.67 -12.77
CA SER A 45 -14.77 -0.51 -14.04
C SER A 45 -13.30 -0.16 -13.88
N TYR A 46 -12.91 0.47 -12.77
CA TYR A 46 -11.51 0.77 -12.50
C TYR A 46 -10.83 -0.42 -11.83
N LEU A 47 -9.86 -1.02 -12.53
CA LEU A 47 -9.11 -2.18 -12.06
C LEU A 47 -8.49 -1.95 -10.66
N TYR A 48 -7.99 -0.74 -10.40
CA TYR A 48 -7.41 -0.38 -9.12
C TYR A 48 -8.45 -0.43 -7.98
N GLU A 49 -9.62 0.16 -8.19
CA GLU A 49 -10.70 0.19 -7.21
C GLU A 49 -11.29 -1.21 -6.96
N SER A 50 -11.53 -1.97 -8.03
CA SER A 50 -11.97 -3.37 -7.94
C SER A 50 -10.98 -4.22 -7.11
N ARG A 51 -9.67 -4.08 -7.37
CA ARG A 51 -8.63 -4.78 -6.60
C ARG A 51 -8.63 -4.36 -5.14
N MET A 52 -8.66 -3.06 -4.87
CA MET A 52 -8.67 -2.53 -3.51
C MET A 52 -9.82 -3.12 -2.69
N VAL A 53 -11.05 -3.09 -3.22
CA VAL A 53 -12.22 -3.67 -2.56
C VAL A 53 -12.04 -5.16 -2.27
N LYS A 54 -11.57 -5.93 -3.25
CA LYS A 54 -11.31 -7.38 -3.09
C LYS A 54 -10.26 -7.67 -2.02
N TYR A 55 -9.17 -6.89 -1.97
CA TYR A 55 -8.14 -7.05 -0.95
C TYR A 55 -8.66 -6.77 0.46
N PHE A 56 -9.46 -5.72 0.63
CA PHE A 56 -10.08 -5.45 1.94
C PHE A 56 -11.07 -6.55 2.35
N ALA A 57 -11.90 -7.04 1.41
CA ALA A 57 -12.81 -8.15 1.67
C ALA A 57 -12.05 -9.42 2.10
N GLU A 58 -10.98 -9.77 1.39
CA GLU A 58 -10.13 -10.91 1.74
C GLU A 58 -9.50 -10.75 3.14
N ALA A 59 -8.99 -9.56 3.47
CA ALA A 59 -8.41 -9.28 4.78
C ALA A 59 -9.45 -9.42 5.90
N LEU A 60 -10.70 -9.01 5.67
CA LEU A 60 -11.80 -9.17 6.63
C LEU A 60 -12.16 -10.65 6.84
N VAL A 61 -12.27 -11.45 5.77
CA VAL A 61 -12.48 -12.91 5.88
C VAL A 61 -11.36 -13.54 6.69
N ARG A 62 -10.10 -13.23 6.37
CA ARG A 62 -8.94 -13.78 7.10
C ARG A 62 -8.97 -13.43 8.57
N ARG A 63 -9.30 -12.18 8.91
CA ARG A 63 -9.45 -11.74 10.30
C ARG A 63 -10.58 -12.48 11.02
N ALA A 64 -11.76 -12.59 10.39
CA ALA A 64 -12.93 -13.24 10.98
C ALA A 64 -12.69 -14.71 11.31
N TYR A 65 -11.95 -15.41 10.44
CA TYR A 65 -11.71 -16.85 10.56
C TYR A 65 -10.31 -17.20 11.11
N GLY A 66 -9.52 -16.23 11.58
CA GLY A 66 -8.18 -16.45 12.12
C GLY A 66 -7.18 -17.03 11.10
N LEU A 67 -7.43 -16.84 9.81
CA LEU A 67 -6.60 -17.39 8.74
C LEU A 67 -5.34 -16.55 8.58
N HIS A 68 -4.18 -17.21 8.58
CA HIS A 68 -2.93 -16.54 8.28
C HIS A 68 -2.88 -16.10 6.80
N PRO A 69 -2.21 -14.98 6.49
CA PRO A 69 -1.98 -14.60 5.11
C PRO A 69 -1.19 -15.71 4.39
N PRO A 70 -1.47 -15.97 3.10
CA PRO A 70 -0.86 -17.07 2.36
C PRO A 70 0.58 -16.74 1.97
N SER A 71 1.01 -15.49 2.11
CA SER A 71 2.39 -15.05 1.98
C SER A 71 2.67 -13.89 2.93
N SER A 72 3.91 -13.75 3.40
CA SER A 72 4.38 -12.62 4.20
C SER A 72 4.60 -11.33 3.38
N TYR A 73 4.35 -11.37 2.07
CA TYR A 73 4.53 -10.21 1.21
C TYR A 73 3.29 -9.31 1.29
N PHE A 74 3.46 -8.15 1.92
CA PHE A 74 2.48 -7.07 1.93
C PHE A 74 2.33 -6.50 0.52
N THR A 75 1.28 -6.88 -0.21
CA THR A 75 0.86 -6.26 -1.47
C THR A 75 0.05 -4.98 -1.24
N PHE A 76 0.43 -4.16 -0.26
CA PHE A 76 -0.19 -2.84 -0.08
C PHE A 76 0.51 -1.81 -0.97
N PRO A 77 -0.22 -1.06 -1.81
CA PRO A 77 0.31 0.15 -2.42
C PRO A 77 0.40 1.22 -1.31
N VAL A 78 1.56 1.32 -0.66
CA VAL A 78 1.83 2.42 0.26
C VAL A 78 1.98 3.69 -0.57
N ILE A 79 1.18 4.72 -0.26
CA ILE A 79 1.22 6.03 -0.92
C ILE A 79 2.48 6.78 -0.46
N LEU A 80 3.61 6.45 -1.08
CA LEU A 80 4.95 6.91 -0.66
C LEU A 80 5.30 8.32 -1.17
N TYR A 81 4.47 8.89 -2.04
CA TYR A 81 4.78 10.15 -2.75
C TYR A 81 4.81 11.39 -1.85
N ARG A 82 4.03 11.41 -0.74
CA ARG A 82 3.88 12.62 0.09
C ARG A 82 5.01 12.83 1.11
N ILE A 83 5.74 11.77 1.44
CA ILE A 83 6.80 11.80 2.45
C ILE A 83 8.11 12.35 1.86
N ASN A 84 8.36 12.10 0.57
CA ASN A 84 9.61 12.47 -0.10
C ASN A 84 9.90 13.97 -0.09
N GLY A 85 8.88 14.82 -0.21
CA GLY A 85 9.06 16.28 -0.25
C GLY A 85 9.49 16.90 1.09
N VAL A 86 8.93 16.40 2.20
CA VAL A 86 9.28 16.88 3.55
C VAL A 86 10.69 16.43 3.92
N ILE A 87 11.02 15.17 3.65
CA ILE A 87 12.35 14.65 3.98
C ILE A 87 13.44 15.32 3.13
N LYS A 88 13.17 15.57 1.84
CA LYS A 88 14.09 16.32 0.97
C LYS A 88 14.50 17.65 1.60
N LYS A 89 13.53 18.42 2.09
CA LYS A 89 13.77 19.73 2.68
C LYS A 89 14.66 19.63 3.93
N VAL A 90 14.38 18.67 4.82
CA VAL A 90 15.18 18.45 6.03
C VAL A 90 16.62 18.08 5.69
N ILE A 91 16.84 17.29 4.62
CA ILE A 91 18.18 16.93 4.15
C ILE A 91 18.89 18.13 3.54
N ASP A 92 18.21 18.90 2.69
CA ASP A 92 18.78 20.10 2.09
C ASP A 92 19.23 21.10 3.18
N ASP A 93 18.39 21.31 4.21
CA ASP A 93 18.71 22.16 5.36
C ASP A 93 19.90 21.61 6.18
N ALA A 94 19.98 20.29 6.39
CA ALA A 94 21.09 19.66 7.10
C ALA A 94 22.42 19.70 6.32
N LEU A 95 22.34 19.72 4.99
CA LEU A 95 23.49 19.85 4.09
C LEU A 95 23.98 21.31 3.98
N MET A 96 23.16 22.31 4.30
CA MET A 96 23.58 23.71 4.31
C MET A 96 24.68 23.94 5.37
N GLY A 97 25.93 23.96 4.91
CA GLY A 97 27.13 24.22 5.72
C GLY A 97 27.93 22.97 6.12
N ASN A 98 27.42 21.77 5.88
CA ASN A 98 28.10 20.52 6.21
C ASN A 98 28.74 19.87 4.96
N ARG A 99 30.02 19.47 5.05
CA ARG A 99 30.75 18.86 3.93
C ARG A 99 30.51 17.35 3.79
N ARG A 100 29.89 16.69 4.77
CA ARG A 100 29.69 15.24 4.82
C ARG A 100 28.35 14.89 5.47
N LEU A 101 27.63 13.95 4.87
CA LEU A 101 26.33 13.44 5.34
C LEU A 101 26.40 11.91 5.45
N HIS A 102 25.88 11.35 6.54
CA HIS A 102 25.66 9.91 6.69
C HIS A 102 24.17 9.70 6.94
N LEU A 103 23.49 9.03 6.00
CA LEU A 103 22.06 8.74 6.05
C LEU A 103 21.85 7.24 6.29
N ILE A 104 21.05 6.90 7.29
CA ILE A 104 20.59 5.52 7.52
C ILE A 104 19.12 5.49 7.11
N ASP A 105 18.83 4.80 6.01
CA ASP A 105 17.48 4.71 5.44
C ASP A 105 16.87 3.33 5.73
N PHE A 106 15.76 3.32 6.49
CA PHE A 106 14.97 2.11 6.79
C PHE A 106 13.80 1.93 5.81
N SER A 107 13.71 2.76 4.76
CA SER A 107 12.64 2.69 3.77
C SER A 107 12.69 1.36 3.01
N ILE A 108 11.53 0.73 2.87
CA ILE A 108 11.39 -0.51 2.11
C ILE A 108 11.27 -0.15 0.63
N PRO A 109 12.17 -0.64 -0.26
CA PRO A 109 12.10 -0.33 -1.68
C PRO A 109 10.81 -0.88 -2.29
N TYR A 110 10.07 -0.03 -2.99
CA TYR A 110 8.85 -0.40 -3.69
C TYR A 110 9.20 -0.72 -5.15
N TYR A 111 9.10 -2.00 -5.52
CA TYR A 111 9.36 -2.57 -6.86
C TYR A 111 10.81 -2.48 -7.39
N ASN A 112 11.30 -3.63 -7.91
CA ASN A 112 12.52 -3.83 -8.73
C ASN A 112 13.71 -2.88 -8.47
N ASN A 113 14.36 -2.97 -7.32
CA ASN A 113 15.72 -2.44 -7.08
C ASN A 113 15.92 -0.92 -7.27
N TYR A 114 14.85 -0.16 -7.51
CA TYR A 114 14.94 1.28 -7.62
C TYR A 114 14.60 1.91 -6.28
N PHE A 115 15.47 2.83 -5.83
CA PHE A 115 15.30 3.70 -4.66
C PHE A 115 14.10 4.66 -4.80
N GLU A 116 13.05 4.28 -5.53
CA GLU A 116 11.89 5.10 -5.89
C GLU A 116 11.09 5.55 -4.68
N GLY A 117 11.13 4.75 -3.62
CA GLY A 117 10.61 5.08 -2.30
C GLY A 117 11.62 5.62 -1.29
N SER A 118 12.89 5.66 -1.66
CA SER A 118 13.97 6.02 -0.75
C SER A 118 14.26 7.51 -0.81
N VAL A 119 14.54 8.03 0.37
CA VAL A 119 14.99 9.40 0.59
C VAL A 119 16.28 9.71 -0.18
N LEU A 120 17.08 8.70 -0.52
CA LEU A 120 18.32 8.84 -1.28
C LEU A 120 18.12 9.52 -2.64
N ARG A 121 16.97 9.33 -3.29
CA ARG A 121 16.65 10.03 -4.56
C ARG A 121 16.53 11.54 -4.42
N THR A 122 16.32 12.04 -3.21
CA THR A 122 16.18 13.48 -2.98
C THR A 122 17.53 14.20 -2.91
N ILE A 123 18.63 13.45 -2.82
CA ILE A 123 20.00 13.96 -2.75
C ILE A 123 20.52 14.24 -4.17
N PRO A 124 20.97 15.46 -4.48
CA PRO A 124 21.38 15.85 -5.84
C PRO A 124 22.52 15.00 -6.45
N THR A 125 23.38 14.42 -5.61
CA THR A 125 24.54 13.62 -6.04
C THR A 125 24.25 12.12 -6.09
N PHE A 126 23.01 11.69 -5.88
CA PHE A 126 22.65 10.28 -5.89
C PHE A 126 22.46 9.77 -7.34
N SER A 127 23.41 8.98 -7.83
CA SER A 127 23.25 8.12 -9.01
C SER A 127 22.83 6.74 -8.47
N GLY A 128 21.60 6.34 -8.78
CA GLY A 128 20.96 5.14 -8.22
C GLY A 128 21.46 3.81 -8.79
N ASP A 129 22.67 3.76 -9.34
CA ASP A 129 23.25 2.50 -9.79
C ASP A 129 23.79 1.73 -8.58
N PRO A 130 23.35 0.49 -8.33
CA PRO A 130 23.98 -0.35 -7.32
C PRO A 130 25.46 -0.51 -7.70
N LEU A 131 26.37 -0.30 -6.75
CA LEU A 131 27.74 -0.78 -6.88
C LEU A 131 27.67 -2.31 -6.95
N LEU A 132 27.64 -2.85 -8.16
CA LEU A 132 27.90 -4.26 -8.38
C LEU A 132 29.30 -4.51 -7.81
N HIS A 133 29.36 -5.28 -6.73
CA HIS A 133 30.62 -5.82 -6.23
C HIS A 133 31.24 -6.61 -7.38
N MET A 134 32.19 -5.99 -8.08
CA MET A 134 33.12 -6.70 -8.95
C MET A 134 34.05 -7.48 -8.01
N GLU A 135 33.72 -8.75 -7.79
CA GLU A 135 34.70 -9.72 -7.32
C GLU A 135 35.88 -9.70 -8.30
N LYS A 136 37.04 -9.26 -7.81
CA LYS A 136 38.30 -9.43 -8.52
C LYS A 136 38.68 -10.91 -8.42
N THR A 137 38.56 -11.63 -9.53
CA THR A 137 39.39 -12.81 -9.79
C THR A 137 40.76 -12.41 -10.31
#